data_AF-A0A537HDP6-F1
#
_entry.id   AF-A0A537HDP6-F1
#
_cell.length_a   1.000
_cell.length_b   1.000
_cell.length_c   1.000
_cell.angle_alpha   90.00
_cell.angle_beta   90.00
_cell.angle_gamma   90.00
#
_symmetry.space_group_name_H-M   'P 1'
#
loop_
_entity.id
_entity.type
_entity.pdbx_description
1 polymer ?
#
loop_
_entity_poly.entity_id
_entity_poly.type
_entity_poly.pdbx_seq_one_letter_code
_entity_poly.pdbx_strand_id
1 'polypeptide(L)'
;MRFKGGKTEPDYPGKKWLMLAQKLASRVQRGERIIPLSEQHGTNILRKYARLAGVPNWDRLHNHRQRACFGTFWARKTGRDPWKVQSLMGHKDLRATAVYVEELSLEEKKQLLDES
;
A
#
# COMPACT_ATOMS: atom_id res chain seq x y z
N MET A 1 14.30 19.41 7.75
CA MET A 1 13.02 19.58 7.05
C MET A 1 12.05 18.52 7.58
N ARG A 2 11.03 18.91 8.37
CA ARG A 2 10.09 17.96 9.02
C ARG A 2 8.94 17.70 8.05
N PHE A 3 8.94 16.56 7.36
CA PHE A 3 7.82 16.17 6.50
C PHE A 3 6.60 15.88 7.38
N LYS A 4 5.61 16.78 7.39
CA LYS A 4 4.29 16.48 7.97
C LYS A 4 3.61 15.51 7.00
N GLY A 5 3.41 14.27 7.44
CA GLY A 5 2.66 13.27 6.68
C GLY A 5 1.32 13.84 6.23
N GLY A 6 0.99 13.71 4.94
CA GLY A 6 -0.29 14.14 4.40
C GLY A 6 -1.45 13.35 5.02
N LYS A 7 -2.62 13.99 5.15
CA LYS A 7 -3.85 13.28 5.52
C LYS A 7 -4.13 12.20 4.47
N THR A 8 -4.28 10.95 4.90
CA THR A 8 -4.75 9.85 4.05
C THR A 8 -6.20 10.12 3.67
N GLU A 9 -6.51 10.11 2.37
CA GLU A 9 -7.89 10.29 1.89
C GLU A 9 -8.79 9.16 2.42
N PRO A 10 -10.02 9.47 2.88
CA PRO A 10 -10.92 8.49 3.49
C PRO A 10 -11.38 7.41 2.50
N ASP A 11 -11.44 7.74 1.21
CA ASP A 11 -12.02 6.93 0.15
C ASP A 11 -10.95 6.66 -0.91
N TYR A 12 -10.47 5.41 -1.01
CA TYR A 12 -9.56 4.99 -2.07
C TYR A 12 -10.27 4.04 -3.04
N PRO A 13 -10.06 4.16 -4.37
CA PRO A 13 -9.30 5.22 -5.03
C PRO A 13 -10.12 6.52 -5.10
N GLY A 14 -9.64 7.57 -4.44
CA GLY A 14 -10.31 8.86 -4.43
C GLY A 14 -10.35 9.47 -5.84
N LYS A 15 -11.37 10.30 -6.12
CA LYS A 15 -11.59 10.96 -7.44
C LYS A 15 -10.30 11.60 -7.99
N LYS A 16 -9.49 12.20 -7.12
CA LYS A 16 -8.21 12.82 -7.45
C LYS A 16 -7.22 11.82 -8.08
N TRP A 17 -7.06 10.64 -7.49
CA TRP A 17 -6.16 9.60 -7.98
C TRP A 17 -6.65 9.02 -9.29
N LEU A 18 -7.97 8.83 -9.43
CA LEU A 18 -8.57 8.36 -10.67
C LEU A 18 -8.29 9.35 -11.82
N MET A 19 -8.49 10.66 -11.59
CA MET A 19 -8.19 11.70 -12.59
C MET A 19 -6.70 11.75 -12.95
N LEU A 20 -5.80 11.59 -11.97
CA LEU A 20 -4.37 11.55 -12.24
C LEU A 20 -4.00 10.32 -13.09
N ALA A 21 -4.52 9.14 -12.74
CA ALA A 21 -4.29 7.92 -13.50
C ALA A 21 -4.80 8.06 -14.93
N GLN A 22 -6.01 8.60 -15.13
CA GLN A 22 -6.57 8.88 -16.46
C GLN A 22 -5.71 9.87 -17.25
N LYS A 23 -5.25 10.96 -16.63
CA LYS A 23 -4.39 11.96 -17.28
C LYS A 23 -3.02 11.41 -17.68
N LEU A 24 -2.46 10.48 -16.90
CA LEU A 24 -1.21 9.82 -17.26
C LEU A 24 -1.45 8.79 -18.38
N ALA A 25 -2.53 8.02 -18.29
CA ALA A 25 -2.89 7.03 -19.29
C ALA A 25 -3.23 7.64 -20.66
N SER A 26 -3.81 8.85 -20.69
CA SER A 26 -4.14 9.54 -21.95
C SER A 26 -2.92 10.00 -22.75
N ARG A 27 -1.72 9.93 -22.17
CA ARG A 27 -0.46 10.37 -22.78
C ARG A 27 0.39 9.24 -23.33
N VAL A 28 -0.05 7.99 -23.18
CA VAL A 28 0.72 6.80 -23.58
C VAL A 28 -0.01 6.01 -24.65
N GLN A 29 0.73 5.39 -25.56
CA GLN A 29 0.17 4.52 -26.58
C GLN A 29 -0.08 3.12 -26.03
N ARG A 30 -0.89 2.33 -26.76
CA ARG A 30 -1.18 0.95 -26.39
C ARG A 30 0.12 0.13 -26.39
N GLY A 31 0.40 -0.52 -25.26
CA GLY A 31 1.64 -1.30 -25.05
C GLY A 31 2.75 -0.54 -24.34
N GLU A 32 2.62 0.78 -24.19
CA GLU A 32 3.55 1.59 -23.39
C GLU A 32 3.17 1.56 -21.91
N ARG A 33 4.16 1.82 -21.05
CA ARG A 33 3.94 1.93 -19.60
C ARG A 33 3.40 3.31 -19.26
N ILE A 34 2.26 3.38 -18.56
CA ILE A 34 1.68 4.64 -18.03
C ILE A 34 2.71 5.41 -17.18
N ILE A 35 3.49 4.66 -16.39
CA ILE A 35 4.63 5.19 -15.64
C ILE A 35 5.88 4.48 -16.18
N PRO A 36 6.79 5.18 -16.90
CA PRO A 36 7.95 4.58 -17.56
C PRO A 36 9.08 4.31 -16.56
N LEU A 37 8.79 3.53 -15.51
CA LEU A 37 9.75 3.09 -14.50
C LEU A 37 9.99 1.58 -14.62
N SER A 38 11.25 1.19 -14.47
CA SER A 38 11.60 -0.20 -14.17
C SER A 38 11.25 -0.52 -12.72
N GLU A 39 11.12 -1.81 -12.42
CA GLU A 39 10.86 -2.27 -11.05
C GLU A 39 11.97 -1.85 -10.05
N GLN A 40 13.23 -1.95 -10.49
CA GLN A 40 14.38 -1.50 -9.69
C GLN A 40 14.32 0.01 -9.43
N HIS A 41 13.93 0.80 -10.44
CA HIS A 41 13.80 2.25 -10.27
C HIS A 41 12.67 2.58 -9.28
N GLY A 42 11.53 1.87 -9.36
CA GLY A 42 10.45 1.97 -8.36
C GLY A 42 10.92 1.67 -6.94
N THR A 43 11.66 0.58 -6.76
CA THR A 43 12.25 0.22 -5.45
C THR A 43 13.21 1.29 -4.94
N ASN A 44 14.05 1.86 -5.80
CA ASN A 44 14.98 2.92 -5.42
C ASN A 44 14.25 4.20 -4.99
N ILE A 45 13.15 4.56 -5.68
CA ILE A 45 12.30 5.68 -5.30
C ILE A 45 11.66 5.45 -3.93
N LEU A 46 11.09 4.26 -3.70
CA LEU A 46 10.52 3.87 -2.41
C LEU A 46 11.55 4.04 -1.28
N ARG A 47 12.74 3.45 -1.44
CA ARG A 47 13.83 3.51 -0.46
C ARG A 47 14.30 4.95 -0.20
N LYS A 48 14.43 5.76 -1.25
CA LYS A 48 14.78 7.18 -1.14
C LYS A 48 13.80 7.93 -0.25
N TYR A 49 12.49 7.79 -0.49
CA TYR A 49 11.49 8.51 0.30
C TYR A 49 11.32 7.93 1.71
N ALA A 50 11.46 6.62 1.89
CA ALA A 50 11.46 6.01 3.21
C ALA A 50 12.63 6.51 4.08
N ARG A 51 13.83 6.64 3.50
CA ARG A 51 14.99 7.25 4.17
C ARG A 51 14.71 8.69 4.59
N LEU A 52 14.16 9.50 3.68
CA LEU A 52 13.81 10.91 3.97
C LEU A 52 12.73 11.05 5.05
N ALA A 53 11.81 10.08 5.13
CA ALA A 53 10.79 10.02 6.16
C ALA A 53 11.30 9.46 7.50
N GLY A 54 12.57 9.03 7.59
CA GLY A 54 13.15 8.46 8.81
C GLY A 54 12.65 7.05 9.13
N VAL A 55 12.17 6.29 8.15
CA VAL A 55 11.71 4.92 8.35
C VAL A 55 12.93 4.04 8.69
N PRO A 56 12.91 3.30 9.82
CA PRO A 56 13.98 2.37 10.16
C PRO A 56 14.05 1.22 9.14
N ASN A 57 15.24 0.69 8.88
CA ASN A 57 15.48 -0.39 7.90
C ASN A 57 14.94 -0.07 6.48
N TRP A 58 14.96 1.21 6.08
CA TRP A 58 14.46 1.67 4.78
C TRP A 58 15.13 0.94 3.60
N ASP A 59 16.36 0.49 3.76
CA ASP A 59 17.17 -0.25 2.80
C ASP A 59 16.59 -1.65 2.49
N ARG A 60 15.83 -2.22 3.43
CA ARG A 60 15.15 -3.52 3.30
C ARG A 60 13.73 -3.41 2.72
N LEU A 61 13.31 -2.22 2.29
CA LEU A 61 12.00 -2.04 1.67
C LEU A 61 12.01 -2.47 0.20
N HIS A 62 10.88 -3.04 -0.22
CA HIS A 62 10.60 -3.49 -1.58
C HIS A 62 9.13 -3.18 -1.90
N ASN A 63 8.77 -3.14 -3.18
CA ASN A 63 7.40 -2.86 -3.61
C ASN A 63 6.37 -3.82 -2.99
N HIS A 64 6.75 -5.10 -2.81
CA HIS A 64 5.89 -6.09 -2.13
C HIS A 64 5.59 -5.71 -0.67
N ARG A 65 6.54 -5.12 0.05
CA ARG A 65 6.34 -4.69 1.45
C ARG A 65 5.44 -3.46 1.54
N GLN A 66 5.49 -2.57 0.54
CA GLN A 66 4.55 -1.46 0.41
C GLN A 66 3.13 -1.97 0.15
N ARG A 67 2.98 -2.96 -0.74
CA ARG A 67 1.69 -3.65 -1.00
C ARG A 67 1.14 -4.30 0.27
N ALA A 68 1.99 -4.92 1.08
CA ALA A 68 1.60 -5.50 2.36
C ALA A 68 1.07 -4.45 3.35
N CYS A 69 1.78 -3.32 3.49
CA CYS A 69 1.34 -2.20 4.33
C CYS A 69 -0.04 -1.67 3.90
N PHE A 70 -0.27 -1.54 2.59
CA PHE A 70 -1.57 -1.15 2.04
C PHE A 70 -2.67 -2.18 2.39
N GLY A 71 -2.40 -3.48 2.19
CA GLY A 71 -3.35 -4.56 2.48
C GLY A 71 -3.78 -4.57 3.95
N THR A 72 -2.82 -4.56 4.88
CA THR A 72 -3.10 -4.55 6.33
C THR A 72 -3.83 -3.29 6.77
N PHE A 73 -3.47 -2.12 6.24
CA PHE A 73 -4.17 -0.86 6.52
C PHE A 73 -5.65 -0.94 6.10
N TRP A 74 -5.91 -1.42 4.88
CA TRP A 74 -7.29 -1.54 4.39
C TRP A 74 -8.06 -2.64 5.10
N ALA A 75 -7.43 -3.76 5.46
CA ALA A 75 -8.05 -4.77 6.30
C ALA A 75 -8.57 -4.16 7.61
N ARG A 76 -7.79 -3.34 8.30
CA ARG A 76 -8.28 -2.62 9.51
C ARG A 76 -9.42 -1.67 9.21
N LYS A 77 -9.29 -0.89 8.12
CA LYS A 77 -10.29 0.12 7.70
C LYS A 77 -11.64 -0.49 7.30
N THR A 78 -11.67 -1.71 6.76
CA THR A 78 -12.90 -2.40 6.32
C THR A 78 -13.47 -3.36 7.36
N GLY A 79 -12.94 -3.39 8.59
CA GLY A 79 -13.36 -4.39 9.58
C GLY A 79 -12.93 -5.81 9.22
N ARG A 80 -11.78 -5.95 8.55
CA ARG A 80 -11.18 -7.19 8.08
C ARG A 80 -12.05 -7.96 7.07
N ASP A 81 -12.83 -7.24 6.27
CA ASP A 81 -13.60 -7.82 5.16
C ASP A 81 -12.66 -8.34 4.05
N PRO A 82 -12.53 -9.67 3.89
CA PRO A 82 -11.55 -10.25 2.99
C PRO A 82 -11.86 -10.00 1.51
N TRP A 83 -13.13 -9.84 1.14
CA TRP A 83 -13.55 -9.62 -0.24
C TRP A 83 -13.21 -8.21 -0.72
N LYS A 84 -13.37 -7.20 0.15
CA LYS A 84 -12.97 -5.82 -0.14
C LYS A 84 -11.46 -5.70 -0.29
N VAL A 85 -10.69 -6.33 0.60
CA VAL A 85 -9.22 -6.31 0.51
C VAL A 85 -8.75 -7.06 -0.73
N GLN A 86 -9.35 -8.21 -1.05
CA GLN A 86 -9.04 -8.98 -2.26
C GLN A 86 -9.25 -8.15 -3.53
N SER A 87 -10.40 -7.47 -3.63
CA SER A 87 -10.73 -6.60 -4.76
C SER A 87 -9.72 -5.45 -4.91
N LEU A 88 -9.39 -4.77 -3.81
CA LEU A 88 -8.42 -3.66 -3.80
C LEU A 88 -7.00 -4.10 -4.17
N MET A 89 -6.60 -5.31 -3.78
CA MET A 89 -5.29 -5.87 -4.11
C MET A 89 -5.25 -6.56 -5.48
N GLY A 90 -6.40 -6.84 -6.08
CA GLY A 90 -6.48 -7.58 -7.35
C GLY A 90 -5.99 -9.03 -7.24
N HIS A 91 -6.27 -9.71 -6.13
CA HIS A 91 -5.94 -11.13 -5.98
C HIS A 91 -7.02 -12.01 -6.60
N LYS A 92 -6.60 -13.01 -7.39
CA LYS A 92 -7.51 -14.02 -7.95
C LYS A 92 -8.11 -14.94 -6.88
N ASP A 93 -7.36 -15.21 -5.82
CA ASP A 93 -7.73 -16.14 -4.73
C ASP A 93 -7.67 -15.41 -3.37
N LEU A 94 -8.62 -15.74 -2.49
CA LEU A 94 -8.68 -15.27 -1.11
C LEU A 94 -7.49 -15.75 -0.28
N ARG A 95 -6.87 -16.89 -0.59
CA ARG A 95 -5.67 -17.38 0.12
C ARG A 95 -4.52 -16.38 0.10
N ALA A 96 -4.35 -15.65 -1.01
CA ALA A 96 -3.35 -14.59 -1.13
C ALA A 96 -3.69 -13.33 -0.32
N THR A 97 -4.96 -13.18 0.06
CA THR A 97 -5.47 -12.06 0.86
C THR A 97 -5.45 -12.37 2.36
N ALA A 98 -5.58 -13.64 2.73
CA ALA A 98 -5.62 -14.12 4.11
C ALA A 98 -4.46 -13.59 4.97
N VAL A 99 -3.25 -13.53 4.40
CA VAL A 99 -2.05 -13.00 5.08
C VAL A 99 -2.19 -11.54 5.57
N TYR A 100 -3.11 -10.75 5.01
CA TYR A 100 -3.34 -9.36 5.43
C TYR A 100 -4.52 -9.20 6.38
N VAL A 101 -5.43 -10.16 6.37
CA VAL A 101 -6.73 -10.10 7.05
C VAL A 101 -6.69 -10.89 8.35
N GLU A 102 -5.99 -12.02 8.37
CA GLU A 102 -5.94 -12.94 9.51
C GLU A 102 -4.79 -12.62 10.47
N GLU A 103 -3.66 -12.12 9.97
CA GLU A 103 -2.56 -11.75 10.85
C GLU A 103 -2.89 -10.45 11.63
N LEU A 104 -2.85 -10.56 12.95
CA LEU A 104 -2.79 -9.43 13.87
C LEU A 104 -1.35 -8.89 13.89
N SER A 105 -1.17 -7.56 13.90
CA SER A 105 0.16 -6.99 14.16
C SER A 105 0.61 -7.31 15.57
N LEU A 106 1.92 -7.18 15.81
CA LEU A 106 2.48 -7.36 17.15
C LEU A 106 1.84 -6.41 18.16
N GLU A 107 1.47 -5.18 17.78
CA GLU A 107 0.74 -4.28 18.68
C GLU A 107 -0.67 -4.79 18.99
N GLU A 108 -1.40 -5.31 18.00
CA GLU A 108 -2.75 -5.87 18.21
C GLU A 108 -2.69 -7.12 19.10
N LYS A 109 -1.69 -7.98 18.88
CA LYS A 109 -1.44 -9.15 19.75
C LYS A 109 -1.10 -8.72 21.17
N LYS A 110 -0.30 -7.66 21.33
CA LYS A 110 0.07 -7.12 22.64
C LYS A 110 -1.13 -6.51 23.37
N GLN A 111 -1.98 -5.75 22.69
CA GLN A 111 -3.21 -5.20 23.28
C GLN A 111 -4.15 -6.30 23.77
N LEU A 112 -4.36 -7.36 22.98
CA LEU A 112 -5.19 -8.50 23.42
C LEU A 112 -4.61 -9.22 24.64
N LEU A 113 -3.28 -9.25 24.79
CA LEU A 113 -2.62 -9.82 25.97
C LEU A 113 -2.70 -8.90 27.19
N ASP A 114 -2.65 -7.58 26.98
CA ASP A 114 -2.74 -6.58 28.06
C ASP A 114 -4.20 -6.37 28.56
N GLU A 115 -5.21 -6.77 27.76
CA GLU A 115 -6.64 -6.72 28.08
C GLU A 115 -7.20 -8.01 28.70
N SER A 116 -6.39 -9.07 28.81
CA SER A 116 -6.74 -10.39 29.38
C SER A 116 -6.20 -10.59 30.79
#